data_AF-A0A971HVG9-F1
#
_entry.id   AF-A0A971HVG9-F1
#
_cell.length_a   1.000
_cell.length_b   1.000
_cell.length_c   1.000
_cell.angle_alpha   90.00
_cell.angle_beta   90.00
_cell.angle_gamma   90.00
#
_symmetry.space_group_name_H-M   'P 1'
#
loop_
_entity.id
_entity.type
_entity.pdbx_description
1 polymer ?
#
loop_
_entity_poly.entity_id
_entity_poly.type
_entity_poly.pdbx_seq_one_letter_code
_entity_poly.pdbx_strand_id
1 'polypeptide(L)'
;AYNNLPYSGEFDFVDTEYVFPITHMVAPKEQTLHCTECHVKNGRLEHLTGFYMPGRDAVRLLDLGGWGMIGMATLGVFLHGLGRFIGYMGRKE
;
A
#
# COMPACT_ATOMS: atom_id res chain seq x y z
N ALA A 1 9.58 9.96 -48.87
CA ALA A 1 9.30 8.74 -48.09
C ALA A 1 10.37 8.61 -47.02
N TYR A 2 10.00 8.26 -45.79
CA TYR A 2 10.82 8.40 -44.56
C TYR A 2 12.27 7.89 -44.68
N ASN A 3 12.56 6.83 -45.44
CA ASN A 3 13.92 6.30 -45.63
C ASN A 3 14.31 5.94 -47.10
N ASN A 4 13.53 6.32 -48.13
CA ASN A 4 13.77 5.96 -49.54
C ASN A 4 14.05 4.46 -49.83
N LEU A 5 13.60 3.56 -48.96
CA LEU A 5 13.75 2.12 -49.14
C LEU A 5 12.69 1.60 -50.14
N PRO A 6 13.07 0.83 -51.18
CA PRO A 6 12.11 0.17 -52.04
C PRO A 6 11.38 -0.93 -51.27
N TYR A 7 10.08 -1.07 -51.53
CA TYR A 7 9.32 -2.22 -51.04
C TYR A 7 9.90 -3.51 -51.64
N SER A 8 10.12 -4.54 -50.81
CA SER A 8 10.74 -5.81 -51.23
C SER A 8 9.83 -6.69 -52.10
N GLY A 9 8.52 -6.45 -52.09
CA GLY A 9 7.54 -7.35 -52.70
C GLY A 9 7.03 -8.44 -51.75
N GLU A 10 7.67 -8.61 -50.60
CA GLU A 10 7.34 -9.60 -49.57
C GLU A 10 6.64 -8.93 -48.38
N PHE A 11 5.62 -9.60 -47.82
CA PHE A 11 4.93 -9.13 -46.61
C PHE A 11 4.55 -10.31 -45.71
N ASP A 12 4.43 -10.03 -44.41
CA ASP A 12 3.87 -10.92 -43.40
C ASP A 12 3.25 -10.07 -42.27
N PHE A 13 2.64 -10.71 -41.28
CA PHE A 13 2.00 -10.07 -40.14
C PHE A 13 2.83 -10.23 -38.87
N VAL A 14 2.80 -9.21 -38.02
CA VAL A 14 3.39 -9.24 -36.68
C VAL A 14 2.37 -8.77 -35.67
N ASP A 15 2.38 -9.39 -34.50
CA ASP A 15 1.55 -8.95 -33.39
C ASP A 15 2.02 -7.57 -32.92
N THR A 16 1.07 -6.65 -32.76
CA THR A 16 1.33 -5.32 -32.19
C THR A 16 0.30 -5.03 -31.11
N GLU A 17 0.76 -4.40 -30.03
CA GLU A 17 -0.11 -3.90 -28.98
C GLU A 17 0.11 -2.40 -28.84
N TYR A 18 -0.97 -1.67 -28.62
CA TYR A 18 -0.93 -0.23 -28.36
C TYR A 18 -1.72 0.08 -27.10
N VAL A 19 -1.02 0.51 -26.06
CA VAL A 19 -1.63 0.93 -24.81
C VAL A 19 -1.85 2.44 -24.87
N PHE A 20 -3.12 2.85 -24.85
CA PHE A 20 -3.49 4.27 -24.85
C PHE A 20 -4.21 4.65 -23.56
N PRO A 21 -3.63 5.53 -22.72
CA PRO A 21 -4.31 6.00 -21.51
C PRO A 21 -5.60 6.75 -21.85
N ILE A 22 -6.69 6.44 -21.14
CA ILE A 22 -7.95 7.19 -21.26
C ILE A 22 -7.88 8.42 -20.36
N THR A 23 -7.91 9.61 -20.97
CA THR A 23 -7.84 10.92 -20.27
C THR A 23 -9.17 11.68 -20.23
N HIS A 24 -10.23 11.10 -20.81
CA HIS A 24 -11.58 11.67 -20.88
C HIS A 24 -12.55 10.78 -20.09
N MET A 25 -13.82 11.18 -19.96
CA MET A 25 -14.81 10.52 -19.09
C MET A 25 -14.49 10.61 -17.59
N VAL A 26 -14.04 11.78 -17.13
CA VAL A 26 -13.87 12.03 -15.69
C VAL A 26 -15.24 11.97 -15.00
N ALA A 27 -15.38 11.06 -14.04
CA ALA A 27 -16.61 10.88 -13.30
C ALA A 27 -16.88 12.08 -12.36
N PRO A 28 -18.16 12.37 -12.03
CA PRO A 28 -18.51 13.29 -10.95
C PRO A 28 -17.83 12.93 -9.62
N LYS A 29 -17.66 13.91 -8.72
CA LYS A 29 -16.92 13.71 -7.46
C LYS A 29 -17.52 12.59 -6.59
N GLU A 30 -18.83 12.38 -6.67
CA GLU A 30 -19.58 11.37 -5.92
C GLU A 30 -19.26 9.93 -6.38
N GLN A 31 -18.66 9.77 -7.56
CA GLN A 31 -18.28 8.49 -8.16
C GLN A 31 -16.76 8.30 -8.20
N THR A 32 -16.01 9.10 -7.44
CA THR A 32 -14.57 8.92 -7.31
C THR A 32 -14.26 7.62 -6.57
N LEU A 33 -13.17 6.96 -6.97
CA LEU A 33 -12.75 5.72 -6.31
C LEU A 33 -12.46 5.98 -4.83
N HIS A 34 -13.08 5.19 -3.96
CA HIS A 34 -12.76 5.20 -2.55
C HIS A 34 -11.50 4.38 -2.26
N CYS A 35 -10.78 4.70 -1.19
CA CYS A 35 -9.57 3.96 -0.79
C CYS A 35 -9.81 2.44 -0.71
N THR A 36 -10.97 2.04 -0.19
CA THR A 36 -11.37 0.65 -0.01
C THR A 36 -11.62 -0.10 -1.30
N GLU A 37 -11.77 0.58 -2.44
CA GLU A 37 -11.87 -0.11 -3.72
C GLU A 37 -10.53 -0.73 -4.14
N CYS A 38 -9.40 -0.22 -3.64
CA CYS A 38 -8.07 -0.74 -3.95
C CYS A 38 -7.35 -1.34 -2.73
N HIS A 39 -7.51 -0.74 -1.55
CA HIS A 39 -6.79 -1.07 -0.32
C HIS A 39 -7.51 -2.12 0.56
N VAL A 40 -8.06 -3.17 -0.06
CA VAL A 40 -8.67 -4.31 0.64
C VAL A 40 -8.34 -5.60 -0.09
N LYS A 41 -8.42 -6.73 0.62
CA LYS A 41 -8.09 -8.06 0.07
C LYS A 41 -8.85 -8.38 -1.23
N ASN A 42 -10.15 -8.07 -1.27
CA ASN A 42 -11.03 -8.36 -2.40
C ASN A 42 -11.34 -7.07 -3.20
N GLY A 43 -10.33 -6.22 -3.37
CA GLY A 43 -10.43 -4.96 -4.10
C GLY A 43 -10.01 -5.10 -5.56
N ARG A 44 -10.04 -3.99 -6.30
CA ARG A 44 -9.65 -3.90 -7.72
C ARG A 44 -8.23 -4.39 -8.01
N LEU A 45 -7.35 -4.36 -7.01
CA LEU A 45 -5.95 -4.75 -7.15
C LEU A 45 -5.64 -6.15 -6.60
N GLU A 46 -6.65 -6.99 -6.32
CA GLU A 46 -6.47 -8.32 -5.70
C GLU A 46 -5.42 -9.19 -6.40
N HIS A 47 -5.41 -9.24 -7.73
CA HIS A 47 -4.53 -10.11 -8.51
C HIS A 47 -3.21 -9.47 -8.94
N LEU A 48 -2.99 -8.19 -8.65
CA LEU A 48 -1.74 -7.53 -9.04
C LEU A 48 -0.62 -7.91 -8.08
N THR A 49 0.48 -8.42 -8.62
CA THR A 49 1.64 -8.83 -7.84
C THR A 49 2.82 -7.87 -8.06
N GLY A 50 3.91 -8.04 -7.30
CA GLY A 50 5.14 -7.25 -7.47
C GLY A 50 5.24 -5.99 -6.60
N PHE A 51 4.26 -5.71 -5.75
CA PHE A 51 4.32 -4.61 -4.79
C PHE A 51 3.53 -4.92 -3.51
N TYR A 52 3.90 -4.25 -2.42
CA TYR A 52 3.16 -4.27 -1.16
C TYR A 52 2.05 -3.23 -1.16
N MET A 53 0.84 -3.63 -0.80
CA MET A 53 -0.34 -2.78 -0.75
C MET A 53 -0.96 -2.77 0.64
N PRO A 54 -0.86 -1.65 1.39
CA PRO A 54 -1.57 -1.51 2.66
C PRO A 54 -3.06 -1.82 2.55
N GLY A 55 -3.58 -2.60 3.51
CA GLY A 55 -4.99 -3.01 3.57
C GLY A 55 -5.34 -4.24 2.74
N ARG A 56 -4.65 -4.48 1.61
CA ARG A 56 -4.72 -5.75 0.86
C ARG A 56 -3.75 -6.78 1.43
N ASP A 57 -2.48 -6.40 1.52
CA ASP A 57 -1.41 -7.27 1.98
C ASP A 57 -1.22 -7.13 3.49
N ALA A 58 -0.87 -8.23 4.14
CA ALA A 58 -0.57 -8.26 5.57
C ALA A 58 0.64 -9.18 5.79
N VAL A 59 1.63 -8.67 6.53
CA VAL A 59 2.82 -9.44 6.90
C VAL A 59 2.76 -9.72 8.39
N ARG A 60 2.42 -10.96 8.73
CA ARG A 60 2.18 -11.40 10.12
C ARG A 60 3.31 -11.02 11.09
N LEU A 61 4.56 -11.06 10.65
CA LEU A 61 5.71 -10.71 11.47
C LEU A 61 5.74 -9.21 11.80
N LEU A 62 5.46 -8.35 10.82
CA LEU A 62 5.37 -6.90 10.98
C LEU A 62 4.19 -6.54 11.88
N ASP A 63 3.04 -7.18 11.68
CA ASP A 63 1.84 -6.94 12.50
C ASP A 63 2.10 -7.32 13.97
N LEU A 64 2.66 -8.51 14.21
CA LEU A 64 2.99 -8.98 15.55
C LEU A 64 4.06 -8.09 16.21
N GLY A 65 5.12 -7.75 15.46
CA GLY A 65 6.19 -6.88 15.95
C GLY A 65 5.69 -5.48 16.30
N GLY A 66 4.83 -4.91 15.45
CA GLY A 66 4.20 -3.60 15.67
C GLY A 66 3.37 -3.58 16.95
N TRP A 67 2.46 -4.55 17.12
CA TRP A 67 1.65 -4.67 18.34
C TRP A 67 2.49 -4.97 19.58
N GLY A 68 3.54 -5.80 19.44
CA GLY A 68 4.49 -6.07 20.51
C GLY A 68 5.21 -4.81 21.00
N MET A 69 5.69 -3.97 20.08
CA MET A 69 6.33 -2.69 20.42
C MET A 69 5.38 -1.74 21.15
N ILE A 70 4.13 -1.63 20.69
CA ILE A 70 3.10 -0.82 21.36
C ILE A 70 2.91 -1.32 22.80
N GLY A 71 2.73 -2.63 22.99
CA GLY A 71 2.56 -3.24 24.32
C GLY A 71 3.75 -2.98 25.25
N MET A 72 4.97 -3.14 24.75
CA MET A 72 6.20 -2.89 25.51
C MET A 72 6.34 -1.42 25.93
N ALA A 73 6.03 -0.49 25.02
CA ALA A 73 6.08 0.94 25.32
C ALA A 73 5.05 1.32 26.40
N THR A 74 3.81 0.84 26.26
CA THR A 74 2.75 1.06 27.24
C THR A 74 3.14 0.50 28.61
N LEU A 75 3.64 -0.74 28.66
CA LEU A 75 4.12 -1.35 29.90
C LEU A 75 5.24 -0.53 30.55
N GLY A 76 6.21 -0.05 29.76
CA GLY A 76 7.30 0.78 30.24
C GLY A 76 6.83 2.08 30.89
N VAL A 77 5.84 2.76 30.29
CA VAL A 77 5.24 3.98 30.86
C VAL A 77 4.55 3.69 32.19
N PHE A 78 3.78 2.59 32.29
CA PHE A 78 3.12 2.20 33.54
C PHE A 78 4.13 1.84 34.63
N LEU A 79 5.16 1.06 34.31
CA LEU A 79 6.22 0.71 35.26
C LEU A 79 6.96 1.97 35.75
N HIS A 80 7.27 2.90 34.85
CA HIS A 80 7.89 4.17 35.22
C HIS A 80 6.98 5.01 36.12
N GLY A 81 5.69 5.14 35.76
CA GLY A 81 4.70 5.86 36.56
C GLY A 81 4.50 5.28 37.95
N LEU A 82 4.41 3.94 38.05
CA LEU A 82 4.28 3.23 39.32
C LEU A 82 5.53 3.41 40.19
N GLY A 83 6.72 3.31 39.60
CA GLY A 83 7.97 3.59 40.30
C GLY A 83 8.02 4.99 40.89
N ARG A 84 7.54 6.00 40.13
CA ARG A 84 7.41 7.37 40.64
C ARG A 84 6.39 7.48 41.78
N PHE A 85 5.25 6.81 41.67
CA PHE A 85 4.21 6.83 42.71
C PHE A 85 4.70 6.21 44.02
N ILE A 86 5.33 5.03 43.96
CA ILE A 86 5.91 4.37 45.13
C ILE A 86 7.00 5.26 45.75
N GLY A 87 7.89 5.84 44.93
CA GLY A 87 8.94 6.75 45.42
C GLY A 87 8.39 8.03 46.06
N TYR A 88 7.25 8.54 45.61
CA TYR A 88 6.56 9.65 46.27
C TYR A 88 5.98 9.23 47.64
N MET A 89 5.33 8.07 47.70
CA MET A 89 4.76 7.55 48.95
C MET A 89 5.83 7.27 50.02
N GLY A 90 7.02 6.82 49.63
CA GLY A 90 8.15 6.59 50.54
C GLY A 90 8.86 7.86 51.03
N ARG A 91 8.53 9.04 50.50
CA ARG A 91 9.08 10.35 50.95
C ARG A 91 8.17 11.08 51.94
N LYS A 92 7.07 10.46 52.37
CA LYS A 92 6.04 11.05 53.24
C LYS A 92 6.28 10.81 54.74
N GLU A 93 7.51 10.52 55.15
CA GLU A 93 7.99 10.63 56.53
C GLU A 93 8.93 11.84 56.67
#